data_AF-E3Q1U1-F1
#
_entry.id   AF-E3Q1U1-F1
#
_cell.length_a   1.000
_cell.length_b   1.000
_cell.length_c   1.000
_cell.angle_alpha   90.00
_cell.angle_beta   90.00
_cell.angle_gamma   90.00
#
_symmetry.space_group_name_H-M   'P 1'
#
loop_
_entity.id
_entity.type
_entity.pdbx_description
1 polymer ?
#
loop_
_entity_poly.entity_id
_entity_poly.type
_entity_poly.pdbx_seq_one_letter_code
_entity_poly.pdbx_strand_id
1 'polypeptide(L)'
;IVETARRMAARGVDVEIFTRATSSENPPVVELTPGVLVRHVVAGPFEGLGKHELPSQLCAFTAGVLRTEARHEPGYYDIVHS
;
A
#
# COMPACT_ATOMS: atom_id res chain seq x y z
N ILE A 1 6.20 1.11 -10.72
CA ILE A 1 5.22 0.34 -9.91
C ILE A 1 3.90 0.19 -10.67
N VAL A 2 3.16 1.27 -10.96
CA VAL A 2 1.84 1.20 -11.63
C VAL A 2 1.83 0.36 -12.92
N GLU A 3 2.75 0.62 -13.85
CA GLU A 3 2.82 -0.13 -15.12
C GLU A 3 3.14 -1.62 -14.90
N THR A 4 3.98 -1.93 -13.92
CA THR A 4 4.28 -3.31 -13.54
C THR A 4 3.05 -4.00 -12.95
N ALA A 5 2.36 -3.35 -12.00
CA ALA A 5 1.15 -3.88 -11.36
C ALA A 5 0.04 -4.15 -12.38
N ARG A 6 -0.21 -3.23 -13.31
CA ARG A 6 -1.17 -3.41 -14.40
C ARG A 6 -0.84 -4.64 -15.26
N ARG A 7 0.44 -4.85 -15.59
CA ARG A 7 0.88 -6.00 -16.39
C ARG A 7 0.81 -7.32 -15.64
N MET A 8 0.91 -7.30 -14.30
CA MET A 8 0.71 -8.46 -13.43
C MET A 8 -0.78 -8.82 -13.34
N ALA A 9 -1.65 -7.84 -13.11
CA ALA A 9 -3.10 -8.03 -13.12
C ALA A 9 -3.62 -8.55 -14.46
N ALA A 10 -3.09 -8.05 -15.59
CA ALA A 10 -3.40 -8.58 -16.92
C ALA A 10 -2.97 -10.05 -17.14
N ARG A 11 -2.14 -10.61 -16.25
CA ARG A 11 -1.72 -12.02 -16.23
C ARG A 11 -2.44 -12.83 -15.14
N GLY A 12 -3.46 -12.26 -14.50
CA GLY A 12 -4.23 -12.93 -13.45
C GLY A 12 -3.58 -12.90 -12.06
N VAL A 13 -2.65 -11.99 -11.82
CA VAL A 13 -2.05 -11.79 -10.50
C VAL A 13 -2.64 -10.55 -9.86
N ASP A 14 -3.40 -10.72 -8.78
CA ASP A 14 -3.92 -9.60 -7.99
C ASP A 14 -2.77 -8.86 -7.29
N VAL A 15 -2.82 -7.52 -7.30
CA VAL A 15 -1.78 -6.67 -6.73
C VAL A 15 -2.40 -5.64 -5.79
N GLU A 16 -1.90 -5.58 -4.55
CA GLU A 16 -2.22 -4.51 -3.62
C GLU A 16 -0.97 -3.66 -3.34
N ILE A 17 -1.05 -2.37 -3.68
CA ILE A 17 0.03 -1.40 -3.50
C ILE A 17 -0.22 -0.65 -2.19
N PHE A 18 0.70 -0.81 -1.24
CA PHE A 18 0.70 0.00 -0.02
C PHE A 18 1.50 1.28 -0.22
N THR A 19 0.90 2.42 0.09
CA THR A 19 1.58 3.72 0.05
C THR A 19 1.15 4.60 1.22
N ARG A 20 1.97 5.56 1.61
CA ARG A 20 1.66 6.47 2.71
C ARG A 20 0.49 7.39 2.33
N ALA A 21 -0.46 7.58 3.23
CA ALA A 21 -1.47 8.61 3.10
C ALA A 21 -0.82 9.99 3.28
N THR A 22 -0.90 10.84 2.26
CA THR A 22 -0.35 12.20 2.29
C THR A 22 -1.43 13.27 2.49
N SER A 23 -2.69 12.86 2.61
CA SER A 23 -3.85 13.71 2.88
C SER A 23 -4.90 12.91 3.64
N SER A 24 -5.68 13.56 4.51
CA SER A 24 -6.85 12.96 5.17
C SER A 24 -7.96 12.59 4.17
N GLU A 25 -7.99 13.27 3.03
CA GLU A 25 -8.98 13.07 1.98
C GLU A 25 -8.67 11.86 1.09
N ASN A 26 -7.49 11.26 1.24
CA ASN A 26 -7.16 10.06 0.48
C ASN A 26 -8.08 8.92 0.95
N PRO A 27 -8.86 8.32 0.05
CA PRO A 27 -9.66 7.14 0.40
C PRO A 27 -8.74 6.02 0.91
N PRO A 28 -9.14 5.25 1.94
CA PRO A 28 -8.29 4.20 2.51
C PRO A 28 -7.84 3.17 1.48
N VAL A 29 -8.70 2.85 0.50
CA VAL A 29 -8.42 1.93 -0.61
C VAL A 29 -9.04 2.47 -1.89
N VAL A 30 -8.34 2.34 -3.02
CA VAL A 30 -8.83 2.65 -4.36
C VAL A 30 -8.51 1.50 -5.29
N GLU A 31 -9.47 1.10 -6.13
CA GLU A 31 -9.19 0.25 -7.27
C GLU A 31 -8.61 1.09 -8.41
N LEU A 32 -7.36 0.84 -8.78
CA LEU A 32 -6.66 1.57 -9.85
C LEU A 32 -7.02 1.02 -11.23
N THR A 33 -7.25 -0.29 -11.31
CA THR A 33 -7.69 -1.07 -12.47
C THR A 33 -8.17 -2.43 -11.92
N PRO A 34 -8.96 -3.22 -12.67
CA PRO A 34 -9.31 -4.57 -12.23
C PRO A 34 -8.08 -5.38 -11.81
N GLY A 35 -8.12 -5.92 -10.59
CA GLY A 35 -7.01 -6.69 -9.99
C GLY A 35 -5.87 -5.85 -9.40
N VAL A 36 -5.97 -4.51 -9.35
CA VAL A 36 -4.97 -3.65 -8.70
C VAL A 36 -5.61 -2.69 -7.70
N LEU A 37 -5.31 -2.89 -6.43
CA LEU A 37 -5.70 -2.01 -5.34
C LEU A 37 -4.54 -1.10 -4.93
N VAL A 38 -4.86 0.13 -4.53
CA VAL A 38 -3.93 1.05 -3.84
C VAL A 38 -4.50 1.32 -2.46
N ARG A 39 -3.74 0.97 -1.42
CA ARG A 39 -4.09 1.23 -0.02
C ARG A 39 -3.25 2.37 0.54
N HIS A 40 -3.93 3.37 1.07
CA HIS A 40 -3.33 4.49 1.76
C HIS A 40 -3.18 4.17 3.24
N VAL A 41 -1.94 3.99 3.69
CA VAL A 41 -1.59 3.70 5.08
C VAL A 41 -1.29 5.00 5.81
N VAL A 42 -2.01 5.26 6.89
CA VAL A 42 -1.74 6.40 7.77
C VAL A 42 -0.44 6.14 8.52
N ALA A 43 0.60 6.92 8.17
CA ALA A 43 1.89 6.90 8.84
C ALA A 43 2.47 8.32 8.83
N GLY A 44 2.54 8.93 10.01
CA GLY A 44 2.96 10.33 10.14
C GLY A 44 1.91 11.35 9.67
N PRO A 45 2.33 12.60 9.43
CA PRO A 45 1.42 13.69 9.10
C PRO A 45 0.86 13.59 7.68
N PHE A 46 -0.33 14.17 7.48
CA PHE A 46 -1.02 14.27 6.18
C PHE A 46 -0.47 15.42 5.32
N GLU A 47 0.82 15.38 5.06
CA GLU A 47 1.51 16.32 4.17
C GLU A 47 2.64 15.60 3.43
N GLY A 48 3.19 16.23 2.40
CA GLY A 48 4.38 15.70 1.73
C GLY A 48 5.57 15.69 2.70
N LEU A 49 6.32 14.58 2.73
CA LEU A 49 7.55 14.47 3.50
C LEU A 49 8.74 14.37 2.54
N GLY A 50 9.84 15.05 2.88
CA GLY A 50 11.10 14.89 2.19
C GLY A 50 11.65 13.48 2.36
N LYS A 51 12.47 13.03 1.40
CA LYS A 51 13.04 11.67 1.40
C LYS A 51 13.81 11.33 2.68
N HIS A 52 14.46 12.32 3.30
CA HIS A 52 15.24 12.17 4.53
C HIS A 52 14.36 12.03 5.78
N GLU A 53 13.09 12.40 5.71
CA GLU A 53 12.15 12.35 6.84
C GLU A 53 11.38 11.03 6.85
N LEU A 54 11.24 10.37 5.69
CA LEU A 54 10.55 9.09 5.54
C LEU A 54 11.00 7.97 6.50
N PRO A 55 12.31 7.80 6.83
CA PRO A 55 12.75 6.75 7.75
C PRO A 55 12.04 6.78 9.11
N SER A 56 11.69 7.97 9.61
CA SER A 56 10.98 8.12 10.88
C SER A 56 9.56 7.54 10.88
N GLN A 57 8.99 7.30 9.69
CA GLN A 57 7.62 6.82 9.51
C GLN A 57 7.55 5.32 9.21
N LEU A 58 8.69 4.63 9.03
CA LEU A 58 8.72 3.22 8.63
C LEU A 58 8.05 2.28 9.64
N CYS A 59 8.22 2.53 10.94
CA CYS A 59 7.56 1.73 11.98
C CYS A 59 6.04 1.86 11.91
N ALA A 60 5.53 3.10 11.81
CA ALA A 60 4.09 3.36 11.71
C ALA A 60 3.51 2.78 10.41
N PHE A 61 4.22 2.92 9.30
CA PHE A 61 3.82 2.37 8.00
C PHE A 61 3.76 0.85 8.04
N THR A 62 4.82 0.19 8.52
CA THR A 62 4.88 -1.28 8.63
C THR A 62 3.77 -1.81 9.52
N ALA A 63 3.51 -1.16 10.67
CA ALA A 63 2.40 -1.54 11.54
C ALA A 63 1.04 -1.43 10.83
N GLY A 64 0.85 -0.43 9.97
CA GLY A 64 -0.35 -0.31 9.15
C GLY A 64 -0.50 -1.39 8.09
N VAL A 65 0.59 -1.79 7.44
CA VAL A 65 0.61 -2.93 6.50
C VAL A 65 0.25 -4.23 7.22
N LEU A 66 0.91 -4.52 8.36
CA LEU A 66 0.64 -5.73 9.15
C LEU A 66 -0.79 -5.78 9.70
N ARG A 67 -1.38 -4.64 10.07
CA ARG A 67 -2.79 -4.57 10.46
C ARG A 67 -3.76 -4.86 9.32
N THR A 68 -3.34 -4.65 8.07
CA THR A 68 -4.14 -5.02 6.91
C THR A 68 -4.07 -6.53 6.71
N GLU A 69 -2.87 -7.10 6.71
CA GLU A 69 -2.66 -8.54 6.57
C GLU A 69 -3.39 -9.34 7.65
N ALA A 70 -3.34 -8.89 8.91
CA ALA A 70 -4.00 -9.56 10.03
C ALA A 70 -5.54 -9.61 9.96
N ARG A 71 -6.17 -8.94 8.99
CA ARG A 71 -7.62 -9.03 8.72
C ARG A 71 -7.98 -10.14 7.74
N HIS A 72 -6.98 -10.81 7.20
CA HIS A 72 -7.14 -11.91 6.26
C HIS A 72 -6.68 -13.22 6.90
N GLU A 73 -7.06 -14.33 6.29
CA GLU A 73 -6.55 -15.64 6.67
C GLU A 73 -5.05 -15.75 6.36
N PRO A 74 -4.29 -16.56 7.11
CA PRO A 74 -2.89 -16.80 6.82
C PRO A 74 -2.66 -17.23 5.37
N GLY A 75 -1.64 -16.64 4.74
CA GLY A 75 -1.30 -16.90 3.33
C GLY A 75 -2.06 -16.03 2.33
N TYR A 76 -2.75 -14.97 2.77
CA TYR A 76 -3.46 -14.05 1.88
C TYR A 76 -2.54 -13.35 0.87
N TYR A 77 -1.32 -12.97 1.27
CA TYR A 77 -0.28 -12.46 0.37
C TYR A 77 0.78 -13.51 0.13
N ASP A 78 0.90 -14.00 -1.12
CA ASP A 78 1.92 -14.97 -1.49
C ASP A 78 3.34 -14.37 -1.52
N ILE A 79 3.46 -13.10 -1.92
CA ILE A 79 4.73 -12.41 -2.14
C ILE A 79 4.62 -10.94 -1.72
N VAL A 80 5.67 -10.42 -1.06
CA VAL A 80 5.84 -8.99 -0.77
C VAL A 80 7.07 -8.46 -1.51
N HIS A 81 6.95 -7.30 -2.15
CA HIS A 81 8.03 -6.63 -2.87
C HIS A 81 8.10 -5.15 -2.52
N SER A 82 9.32 -4.62 -2.39
CA SER A 82 9.63 -3.24 -2.01
C SER A 82 10.51 -2.53 -3.04
#